data_AF-M1LW85-F1
#
_entry.id   AF-M1LW85-F1
#
_cell.length_a   1.000
_cell.length_b   1.000
_cell.length_c   1.000
_cell.angle_alpha   90.00
_cell.angle_beta   90.00
_cell.angle_gamma   90.00
#
_symmetry.space_group_name_H-M   'P 1'
#
loop_
_entity.id
_entity.type
_entity.pdbx_description
1 polymer ?
#
loop_
_entity_poly.entity_id
_entity_poly.type
_entity_poly.pdbx_seq_one_letter_code
_entity_poly.pdbx_strand_id
1 'polypeptide(L)'
;MLNNDYDIWIEAEQWEDVLDVHNDNTDVIVEFKNGARWGASFFTYSNISRLVEKNRVTGECLGGKYYWSSDMVLIDEISRKRIEEVINYLICEGKFEVIFLKISE
;
A
#
# COMPACT_ATOMS: atom_id res chain seq x y z
N MET A 1 4.08 -23.42 0.12
CA MET A 1 4.56 -22.09 0.53
C MET A 1 5.70 -21.77 -0.41
N LEU A 2 5.55 -20.76 -1.27
CA LEU A 2 6.68 -20.29 -2.07
C LEU A 2 7.71 -19.73 -1.07
N ASN A 3 8.94 -20.18 -1.19
CA ASN A 3 10.04 -19.73 -0.35
C ASN A 3 10.40 -18.34 -0.85
N ASN A 4 9.66 -17.32 -0.40
CA ASN A 4 9.81 -15.98 -0.92
C ASN A 4 11.20 -15.44 -0.51
N ASP A 5 11.94 -14.91 -1.48
CA ASP A 5 13.29 -14.34 -1.29
C ASP A 5 13.26 -12.92 -0.70
N TYR A 6 12.18 -12.60 0.01
CA TYR A 6 11.93 -11.29 0.61
C TYR A 6 11.11 -11.38 1.89
N ASP A 7 11.29 -10.39 2.76
CA ASP A 7 10.47 -10.12 3.94
C ASP A 7 9.53 -8.94 3.69
N ILE A 8 8.38 -8.92 4.37
CA ILE A 8 7.40 -7.81 4.29
C ILE A 8 7.16 -7.24 5.67
N TRP A 9 7.39 -5.94 5.78
CA TRP A 9 6.91 -5.10 6.87
C TRP A 9 5.64 -4.34 6.44
N ILE A 10 4.61 -4.37 7.28
CA ILE A 10 3.32 -3.69 7.06
C ILE A 10 3.09 -2.76 8.24
N GLU A 11 2.93 -1.48 7.96
CA GLU A 11 2.75 -0.44 8.99
C GLU A 11 1.52 -0.70 9.87
N ALA A 12 0.39 -1.11 9.26
CA ALA A 12 -0.86 -1.34 9.97
C ALA A 12 -0.79 -2.49 10.99
N GLU A 13 0.18 -3.40 10.86
CA GLU A 13 0.42 -4.44 11.87
C GLU A 13 1.13 -3.90 13.13
N GLN A 14 1.61 -2.66 13.08
CA GLN A 14 2.25 -1.97 14.21
C GLN A 14 1.28 -1.05 14.95
N TRP A 15 0.05 -0.88 14.47
CA TRP A 15 -0.93 0.01 15.08
C TRP A 15 -1.51 -0.59 16.36
N GLU A 16 -1.77 0.26 17.36
CA GLU A 16 -2.47 -0.13 18.59
C GLU A 16 -4.01 -0.09 18.42
N ASP A 17 -4.49 0.65 17.42
CA ASP A 17 -5.90 0.84 17.09
C ASP A 17 -6.47 -0.31 16.23
N VAL A 18 -7.80 -0.38 16.15
CA VAL A 18 -8.49 -1.37 15.32
C VAL A 18 -8.35 -1.01 13.83
N LEU A 19 -7.68 -1.87 13.09
CA LEU A 19 -7.56 -1.82 11.63
C LEU A 19 -8.89 -2.17 10.95
N ASP A 20 -9.41 -1.28 10.09
CA ASP A 20 -10.45 -1.61 9.12
C ASP A 20 -9.81 -2.01 7.79
N VAL A 21 -9.64 -3.33 7.61
CA VAL A 21 -8.99 -3.91 6.43
C VAL A 21 -9.64 -3.51 5.09
N HIS A 22 -10.88 -3.00 5.08
CA HIS A 22 -11.59 -2.60 3.86
C HIS A 22 -11.70 -1.08 3.66
N ASN A 23 -11.27 -0.27 4.63
CA ASN A 23 -11.45 1.19 4.62
C ASN A 23 -10.25 2.00 5.15
N ASP A 24 -9.12 1.34 5.34
CA ASP A 24 -7.85 2.00 5.70
C ASP A 24 -6.83 1.94 4.56
N ASN A 25 -5.66 2.51 4.84
CA ASN A 25 -4.47 2.47 4.02
C ASN A 25 -3.27 2.06 4.89
N THR A 26 -2.20 1.54 4.31
CA THR A 26 -1.00 1.15 5.04
C THR A 26 0.24 1.25 4.17
N ASP A 27 1.36 1.67 4.75
CA ASP A 27 2.66 1.56 4.10
C ASP A 27 3.22 0.13 4.20
N VAL A 28 3.83 -0.32 3.11
CA VAL A 28 4.44 -1.65 2.98
C VAL A 28 5.87 -1.50 2.53
N ILE A 29 6.78 -2.18 3.23
CA ILE A 29 8.18 -2.30 2.83
C ILE A 29 8.48 -3.76 2.50
N VAL A 30 9.06 -3.99 1.32
CA VAL A 30 9.57 -5.28 0.87
C VAL A 30 11.09 -5.23 0.89
N GLU A 31 11.71 -6.15 1.64
CA GLU A 31 13.17 -6.28 1.74
C GLU A 31 13.61 -7.61 1.15
N PHE A 32 14.37 -7.56 0.05
CA PHE A 32 14.94 -8.75 -0.58
C PHE A 32 16.22 -9.19 0.14
N LYS A 33 16.58 -10.48 0.05
CA LYS A 33 17.81 -11.05 0.64
C LYS A 33 19.12 -10.36 0.25
N ASN A 34 19.13 -9.64 -0.88
CA ASN A 34 20.28 -8.85 -1.32
C ASN A 34 20.36 -7.46 -0.63
N GLY A 35 19.47 -7.17 0.31
CA GLY A 35 19.36 -5.89 1.02
C GLY A 35 18.57 -4.82 0.27
N ALA A 36 18.07 -5.10 -0.94
CA ALA A 36 17.27 -4.12 -1.67
C ALA A 36 15.91 -3.92 -0.97
N ARG A 37 15.60 -2.67 -0.62
CA ARG A 37 14.35 -2.27 0.04
C ARG A 37 13.48 -1.46 -0.89
N TRP A 38 12.19 -1.75 -0.88
CA TRP A 38 11.19 -1.14 -1.75
C TRP A 38 9.93 -0.80 -0.96
N GLY A 39 9.33 0.36 -1.22
CA GLY A 39 8.15 0.87 -0.52
C GLY A 39 6.98 1.12 -1.45
N ALA A 40 5.77 0.92 -0.93
CA ALA A 40 4.52 1.36 -1.55
C ALA A 40 3.46 1.63 -0.48
N SER A 41 2.53 2.55 -0.76
CA SER A 41 1.39 2.83 0.11
C SER A 41 0.13 2.21 -0.47
N PHE A 42 -0.47 1.25 0.24
CA PHE A 42 -1.68 0.57 -0.19
C PHE A 42 -2.91 1.29 0.35
N PHE A 43 -3.83 1.65 -0.54
CA PHE A 43 -5.09 2.32 -0.19
C PHE A 43 -6.27 1.47 -0.63
N THR A 44 -7.20 1.21 0.27
CA THR A 44 -8.45 0.56 -0.12
C THR A 44 -9.33 1.48 -0.95
N TYR A 45 -10.11 0.92 -1.88
CA TYR A 45 -11.07 1.72 -2.65
C TYR A 45 -12.07 2.47 -1.76
N SER A 46 -12.50 1.86 -0.65
CA SER A 46 -13.40 2.52 0.31
C SER A 46 -12.69 3.66 1.05
N ASN A 47 -11.41 3.48 1.42
CA ASN A 47 -10.61 4.54 2.03
C ASN A 47 -10.52 5.78 1.13
N ILE A 48 -10.21 5.59 -0.16
CA ILE A 48 -10.19 6.69 -1.13
C ILE A 48 -11.54 7.38 -1.23
N SER A 49 -12.63 6.61 -1.28
CA SER A 49 -13.98 7.17 -1.34
C SER A 49 -14.29 8.03 -0.09
N ARG A 50 -13.92 7.53 1.10
CA ARG A 50 -14.05 8.25 2.37
C ARG A 50 -13.20 9.52 2.39
N LEU A 51 -11.96 9.45 1.93
CA LEU A 51 -11.05 10.61 1.87
C LEU A 51 -11.53 11.68 0.90
N VAL A 52 -12.07 11.29 -0.27
CA VAL A 52 -12.66 12.24 -1.22
C VAL A 52 -13.87 12.95 -0.61
N GLU A 53 -14.74 12.24 0.09
CA GLU A 53 -15.90 12.86 0.75
C GLU A 53 -15.47 13.78 1.90
N LYS A 54 -14.50 13.35 2.72
CA LYS A 54 -13.87 14.22 3.73
C LYS A 54 -13.34 15.50 3.07
N ASN A 55 -12.59 15.37 1.99
CA ASN A 55 -11.97 16.48 1.27
C ASN A 55 -12.98 17.44 0.64
N ARG A 56 -14.18 16.96 0.24
CA ARG A 56 -15.28 17.82 -0.20
C ARG A 56 -15.80 18.72 0.92
N VAL A 57 -15.85 18.19 2.14
CA VAL A 57 -16.30 18.94 3.33
C VAL A 57 -15.21 19.88 3.83
N THR A 58 -13.95 19.45 3.86
CA THR A 58 -12.82 20.22 4.42
C THR A 58 -12.22 21.22 3.43
N GLY A 59 -12.44 21.05 2.13
CA GLY A 59 -11.83 21.85 1.07
C GLY A 59 -10.43 21.37 0.63
N GLU A 60 -9.89 20.34 1.28
CA GLU A 60 -8.61 19.72 0.90
C GLU A 60 -8.64 19.17 -0.53
N CYS A 61 -7.46 19.07 -1.17
CA CYS A 61 -7.31 18.57 -2.54
C CYS A 61 -8.31 19.18 -3.55
N LEU A 62 -8.38 20.52 -3.54
CA LEU A 62 -9.33 21.31 -4.34
C LEU A 62 -10.78 20.87 -4.10
N GLY A 63 -11.20 20.72 -2.85
CA GLY A 63 -12.55 20.25 -2.51
C GLY A 63 -12.83 18.82 -2.98
N GLY A 64 -11.85 17.93 -2.86
CA GLY A 64 -11.94 16.53 -3.28
C GLY A 64 -12.01 16.32 -4.80
N LYS A 65 -11.54 17.28 -5.61
CA LYS A 65 -11.47 17.13 -7.08
C LYS A 65 -10.31 16.25 -7.52
N TYR A 66 -9.30 16.11 -6.67
CA TYR A 66 -8.23 15.14 -6.84
C TYR A 66 -7.88 14.53 -5.47
N TYR A 67 -7.10 13.45 -5.51
CA TYR A 67 -6.40 12.90 -4.36
C TYR A 67 -5.06 12.38 -4.88
N TRP A 68 -4.02 12.43 -4.05
CA TRP A 68 -2.67 12.05 -4.44
C TRP A 68 -1.91 11.53 -3.21
N SER A 69 -1.13 10.48 -3.42
CA SER A 69 -0.08 9.99 -2.53
C SER A 69 1.05 9.48 -3.43
N SER A 70 2.29 9.64 -2.98
CA SER A 70 3.43 8.98 -3.62
C SER A 70 3.27 7.46 -3.53
N ASP A 71 3.68 6.76 -4.58
CA ASP A 71 3.82 5.28 -4.61
C ASP A 71 2.54 4.52 -4.19
N MET A 72 1.40 5.09 -4.59
CA MET A 72 0.07 4.57 -4.27
C MET A 72 -0.27 3.32 -5.07
N VAL A 73 -0.75 2.29 -4.38
CA VAL A 73 -1.40 1.11 -4.96
C VAL A 73 -2.83 1.01 -4.44
N LEU A 74 -3.81 0.99 -5.34
CA LEU A 74 -5.20 0.75 -4.96
C LEU A 74 -5.47 -0.74 -4.84
N ILE A 75 -6.11 -1.13 -3.74
CA ILE A 75 -6.40 -2.53 -3.40
C ILE A 75 -7.81 -2.65 -2.83
N ASP A 76 -8.38 -3.85 -2.79
CA ASP A 76 -9.72 -4.06 -2.24
C ASP A 76 -9.71 -4.29 -0.71
N GLU A 77 -8.63 -4.85 -0.17
CA GLU A 77 -8.37 -4.93 1.27
C GLU A 77 -6.87 -4.89 1.58
N ILE A 78 -6.50 -4.48 2.79
CA ILE A 78 -5.10 -4.38 3.25
C ILE A 78 -4.73 -5.50 4.23
N SER A 79 -5.36 -6.67 4.11
CA SER A 79 -4.92 -7.85 4.85
C SER A 79 -3.52 -8.27 4.38
N ARG A 80 -2.67 -8.80 5.28
CA ARG A 80 -1.34 -9.35 4.91
C ARG A 80 -1.42 -10.30 3.73
N LYS A 81 -2.38 -11.22 3.77
CA LYS A 81 -2.61 -12.20 2.70
C LYS A 81 -2.83 -11.51 1.36
N ARG A 82 -3.67 -10.48 1.32
CA ARG A 82 -3.98 -9.77 0.08
C ARG A 82 -2.77 -8.98 -0.45
N ILE A 83 -2.05 -8.31 0.44
CA ILE A 83 -0.83 -7.58 0.10
C ILE A 83 0.22 -8.54 -0.48
N GLU A 84 0.41 -9.71 0.15
CA GLU A 84 1.29 -10.78 -0.35
C GLU A 84 0.87 -11.30 -1.73
N GLU A 85 -0.44 -11.52 -1.95
CA GLU A 85 -0.96 -11.94 -3.26
C GLU A 85 -0.63 -10.91 -4.36
N VAL A 86 -0.82 -9.61 -4.09
CA VAL A 86 -0.49 -8.54 -5.03
C VAL A 86 1.01 -8.46 -5.30
N ILE A 87 1.84 -8.49 -4.25
CA ILE A 87 3.31 -8.43 -4.40
C ILE A 87 3.81 -9.62 -5.24
N ASN A 88 3.37 -10.84 -4.91
CA ASN A 88 3.75 -12.04 -5.66
C ASN A 88 3.34 -11.93 -7.14
N TYR A 89 2.13 -11.46 -7.42
CA TYR A 89 1.66 -11.25 -8.78
C TYR A 89 2.53 -10.24 -9.54
N LEU A 90 2.85 -9.09 -8.92
CA LEU A 90 3.70 -8.06 -9.54
C LEU A 90 5.12 -8.52 -9.81
N ILE A 91 5.69 -9.36 -8.93
CA ILE A 91 7.01 -9.98 -9.14
C ILE A 91 6.95 -10.96 -10.32
N CYS A 92 5.96 -11.85 -10.34
CA CYS A 92 5.78 -12.81 -11.44
C CYS A 92 5.57 -12.13 -12.80
N GLU A 93 4.89 -10.98 -12.82
CA GLU A 93 4.65 -10.18 -14.01
C GLU A 93 5.82 -9.26 -14.41
N GLY A 94 6.90 -9.20 -13.61
CA GLY A 94 8.03 -8.30 -13.85
C GLY A 94 7.68 -6.81 -13.73
N LYS A 95 6.61 -6.48 -12.98
CA LYS A 95 6.09 -5.11 -12.81
C LYS A 95 6.42 -4.51 -11.45
N PHE A 96 6.97 -5.31 -10.53
CA PHE A 96 7.26 -4.90 -9.16
C PHE A 96 8.08 -3.61 -9.07
N GLU A 97 9.24 -3.55 -9.74
CA GLU A 97 10.15 -2.40 -9.69
C GLU A 97 9.61 -1.13 -10.38
N VAL A 98 8.52 -1.25 -11.15
CA VAL A 98 7.84 -0.11 -11.80
C VAL A 98 6.82 0.53 -10.85
N ILE A 99 6.22 -0.27 -9.97
CA ILE A 99 5.13 0.14 -9.09
C ILE A 99 5.65 0.52 -7.70
N PHE A 100 6.62 -0.22 -7.19
CA PHE A 100 7.22 0.08 -5.89
C PHE A 100 8.38 1.07 -6.06
N LEU A 101 8.51 1.99 -5.10
CA LEU A 101 9.63 2.89 -5.05
C LEU A 101 10.81 2.22 -4.36
N LYS A 102 12.00 2.31 -4.97
CA LYS A 102 13.22 1.87 -4.31
C LYS A 102 13.56 2.81 -3.17
N ILE A 103 13.72 2.26 -1.97
CA ILE A 103 14.17 3.01 -0.80
C ILE A 103 15.70 3.05 -0.86
N SER A 104 16.27 4.19 -1.23
CA SER A 104 17.72 4.40 -1.17
C SER A 104 18.15 4.70 0.27
N GLU A 105 19.31 4.17 0.67
CA GLU A 105 20.04 4.62 1.86
C GLU A 105 20.47 6.09 1.78
#